data_AF-Q2HUB2-F1
#
_entry.id   AF-Q2HUB2-F1
#
_cell.length_a   1.000
_cell.length_b   1.000
_cell.length_c   1.000
_cell.angle_alpha   90.00
_cell.angle_beta   90.00
_cell.angle_gamma   90.00
#
_symmetry.space_group_name_H-M   'P 1'
#
loop_
_entity.id
_entity.type
_entity.pdbx_description
1 polymer ?
#
loop_
_entity_poly.entity_id
_entity_poly.type
_entity_poly.pdbx_seq_one_letter_code
_entity_poly.pdbx_strand_id
1 'polypeptide(L)'
;MLRKELASLKKSFAECNGQQVEERRLRSIKRDIEKCCEELENMETQVKEFETEKNILDGQVNEFESKKGELEGLLRDFESEKTNFERRQKEFESKEKEFEIRVMEFQSKEEEFKVQVKVLFEAKEEKFEVKMQQFENQVEDNLKSVKALELKENQIEVQIKDLKSKLNNFGGQPKELELTEKQHDEEKEFDTSYMDDDGASEEIDILDNLRESSDPAKIVLDIILNPIIPLPKKGDKAVIIDDESRIYLLEKLMTISPNIKPCVRDEALKLARELKANMKENTENYLEVLGFLLILSIYGLHTYFDEDEV
;
A
#
# COMPACT_ATOMS: atom_id res chain seq x y z
N MET A 1 82.83 -117.06 -16.61
CA MET A 1 83.02 -115.62 -16.88
C MET A 1 81.72 -114.98 -17.39
N LEU A 2 81.21 -115.41 -18.55
CA LEU A 2 80.05 -114.82 -19.25
C LEU A 2 78.74 -114.67 -18.43
N ARG A 3 78.37 -115.62 -17.56
CA ARG A 3 77.13 -115.51 -16.75
C ARG A 3 77.14 -114.35 -15.75
N LYS A 4 78.30 -114.02 -15.19
CA LYS A 4 78.45 -112.93 -14.21
C LYS A 4 78.37 -111.57 -14.90
N GLU A 5 78.97 -111.45 -16.07
CA GLU A 5 78.89 -110.25 -16.92
C GLU A 5 77.46 -109.99 -17.40
N LEU A 6 76.73 -111.04 -17.81
CA LEU A 6 75.33 -110.93 -18.23
C LEU A 6 74.40 -110.50 -17.08
N ALA A 7 74.67 -110.93 -15.85
CA ALA A 7 73.91 -110.50 -14.66
C ALA A 7 74.19 -109.03 -14.28
N SER A 8 75.46 -108.60 -14.32
CA SER A 8 75.84 -107.20 -14.11
C SER A 8 75.22 -106.28 -15.17
N LEU A 9 75.23 -106.69 -16.44
CA LEU A 9 74.64 -105.93 -17.54
C LEU A 9 73.10 -105.80 -17.41
N LYS A 10 72.41 -106.86 -16.96
CA LYS A 10 70.97 -106.80 -16.67
C LYS A 10 70.65 -105.84 -15.53
N LYS A 11 71.47 -105.82 -14.48
CA LYS A 11 71.30 -104.89 -13.34
C LYS A 11 71.50 -103.44 -13.78
N SER A 12 72.58 -103.14 -14.50
CA SER A 12 72.83 -101.78 -15.02
C SER A 12 71.75 -101.33 -16.02
N PHE A 13 71.19 -102.25 -16.81
CA PHE A 13 70.07 -101.95 -17.71
C PHE A 13 68.78 -101.62 -16.94
N ALA A 14 68.47 -102.36 -15.87
CA ALA A 14 67.33 -102.05 -15.01
C ALA A 14 67.49 -100.71 -14.28
N GLU A 15 68.68 -100.40 -13.78
CA GLU A 15 69.03 -99.10 -13.17
C GLU A 15 68.93 -97.95 -14.19
N CYS A 16 69.45 -98.14 -15.40
CA CYS A 16 69.36 -97.16 -16.50
C CYS A 16 67.89 -96.91 -16.93
N ASN A 17 67.08 -97.96 -17.04
CA ASN A 17 65.65 -97.81 -17.34
C ASN A 17 64.90 -97.08 -16.20
N GLY A 18 65.24 -97.36 -14.93
CA GLY A 18 64.68 -96.66 -13.78
C GLY A 18 65.02 -95.16 -13.80
N GLN A 19 66.28 -94.81 -14.10
CA GLN A 19 66.72 -93.42 -14.26
C GLN A 19 65.97 -92.70 -15.39
N GLN A 20 65.75 -93.37 -16.53
CA GLN A 20 65.02 -92.79 -17.65
C GLN A 20 63.54 -92.50 -17.32
N VAL A 21 62.90 -93.37 -16.52
CA VAL A 21 61.52 -93.16 -16.05
C VAL A 21 61.44 -91.94 -15.13
N GLU A 22 62.37 -91.79 -14.19
CA GLU A 22 62.42 -90.63 -13.30
C GLU A 22 62.71 -89.33 -14.05
N GLU A 23 63.58 -89.34 -15.06
CA GLU A 23 63.82 -88.17 -15.91
C GLU A 23 62.56 -87.73 -16.67
N ARG A 24 61.73 -88.68 -17.13
CA ARG A 24 60.42 -88.37 -17.74
C ARG A 24 59.45 -87.79 -16.72
N ARG A 25 59.41 -88.31 -15.49
CA ARG A 25 58.57 -87.78 -14.40
C ARG A 25 58.95 -86.36 -14.04
N LEU A 26 60.25 -86.10 -13.84
CA LEU A 26 60.77 -84.76 -13.56
C LEU A 26 60.43 -83.76 -14.65
N ARG A 27 60.54 -84.14 -15.93
CA ARG A 27 60.10 -83.29 -17.05
C ARG A 27 58.60 -82.97 -17.02
N SER A 28 57.76 -83.93 -16.62
CA SER A 28 56.31 -83.69 -16.47
C SER A 28 56.03 -82.72 -15.33
N ILE A 29 56.58 -82.98 -14.14
CA ILE A 29 56.41 -82.13 -12.96
C ILE A 29 56.88 -80.70 -13.25
N LYS A 30 58.01 -80.54 -13.96
CA LYS A 30 58.50 -79.22 -14.35
C LYS A 30 57.47 -78.46 -15.18
N ARG A 31 56.85 -79.11 -16.18
CA ARG A 31 55.82 -78.51 -17.02
C ARG A 31 54.57 -78.12 -16.20
N ASP A 32 54.17 -78.98 -15.27
CA ASP A 32 53.02 -78.71 -14.39
C ASP A 32 53.30 -77.52 -13.45
N ILE A 33 54.52 -77.41 -12.91
CA ILE A 33 54.96 -76.27 -12.10
C ILE A 33 54.95 -74.98 -12.93
N GLU A 34 55.52 -75.00 -14.14
CA GLU A 34 55.52 -73.84 -15.05
C GLU A 34 54.09 -73.36 -15.30
N LYS A 35 53.17 -74.28 -15.60
CA LYS A 35 51.74 -73.97 -15.78
C LYS A 35 51.11 -73.39 -14.51
N CYS A 36 51.37 -73.96 -13.34
CA CYS A 36 50.84 -73.44 -12.08
C CYS A 36 51.40 -72.03 -11.75
N CYS A 37 52.65 -71.74 -12.10
CA CYS A 37 53.22 -70.40 -11.93
C CYS A 37 52.49 -69.36 -12.80
N GLU A 38 52.23 -69.68 -14.08
CA GLU A 38 51.46 -68.80 -14.97
C GLU A 38 50.03 -68.55 -14.44
N GLU A 39 49.36 -69.60 -13.92
CA GLU A 39 48.05 -69.48 -13.30
C GLU A 39 48.08 -68.59 -12.04
N LEU A 40 49.11 -68.72 -11.20
CA LEU A 40 49.29 -67.88 -10.01
C LEU A 40 49.53 -66.41 -10.36
N GLU A 41 50.37 -66.13 -11.36
CA GLU A 41 50.61 -64.76 -11.82
C GLU A 41 49.31 -64.10 -12.33
N ASN A 42 48.50 -64.83 -13.10
CA ASN A 42 47.21 -64.34 -13.57
C ASN A 42 46.19 -64.14 -12.42
N MET A 43 46.18 -65.01 -11.42
CA MET A 43 45.35 -64.80 -10.22
C MET A 43 45.80 -63.57 -9.43
N GLU A 44 47.10 -63.33 -9.32
CA GLU A 44 47.64 -62.16 -8.63
C GLU A 44 47.22 -60.85 -9.33
N THR A 45 47.24 -60.81 -10.68
CA THR A 45 46.77 -59.64 -11.43
C THR A 45 45.28 -59.40 -11.22
N GLN A 46 44.45 -60.45 -11.26
CA GLN A 46 43.00 -60.34 -11.01
C GLN A 46 42.69 -59.83 -9.60
N VAL A 47 43.42 -60.30 -8.58
CA VAL A 47 43.24 -59.81 -7.20
C VAL A 47 43.56 -58.32 -7.09
N LYS A 48 44.60 -57.84 -7.77
CA LYS A 48 44.93 -56.41 -7.80
C LYS A 48 43.83 -55.59 -8.47
N GLU A 49 43.29 -56.07 -9.60
CA GLU A 49 42.16 -55.42 -10.29
C GLU A 49 40.93 -55.36 -9.37
N PHE A 50 40.54 -56.46 -8.74
CA PHE A 50 39.41 -56.48 -7.80
C PHE A 50 39.60 -55.54 -6.61
N GLU A 51 40.82 -55.41 -6.08
CA GLU A 51 41.07 -54.45 -4.99
C GLU A 51 40.89 -53.00 -5.46
N THR A 52 41.27 -52.67 -6.70
CA THR A 52 41.01 -51.33 -7.25
C THR A 52 39.51 -51.07 -7.47
N GLU A 53 38.77 -52.05 -8.01
CA GLU A 53 37.32 -51.93 -8.19
C GLU A 53 36.59 -51.75 -6.85
N LYS A 54 36.98 -52.52 -5.83
CA LYS A 54 36.45 -52.41 -4.46
C LYS A 54 36.65 -51.01 -3.89
N ASN A 55 37.84 -50.42 -4.05
CA ASN A 55 38.11 -49.07 -3.56
C ASN A 55 37.28 -48.00 -4.28
N ILE A 56 37.04 -48.16 -5.59
CA ILE A 56 36.15 -47.28 -6.36
C ILE A 56 34.71 -47.40 -5.84
N LEU A 57 34.22 -48.63 -5.64
CA LEU A 57 32.88 -48.89 -5.11
C LEU A 57 32.69 -48.30 -3.71
N ASP A 58 33.68 -48.43 -2.83
CA ASP A 58 33.64 -47.84 -1.48
C ASP A 58 33.51 -46.31 -1.54
N GLY A 59 34.26 -45.67 -2.43
CA GLY A 59 34.13 -44.23 -2.70
C GLY A 59 32.72 -43.84 -3.16
N GLN A 60 32.13 -44.61 -4.07
CA GLN A 60 30.76 -44.38 -4.55
C GLN A 60 29.72 -44.56 -3.44
N VAL A 61 29.87 -45.57 -2.59
CA VAL A 61 28.96 -45.81 -1.45
C VAL A 61 28.98 -44.62 -0.49
N ASN A 62 30.16 -44.11 -0.16
CA ASN A 62 30.31 -42.94 0.72
C ASN A 62 29.69 -41.66 0.10
N GLU A 63 29.81 -41.48 -1.22
CA GLU A 63 29.13 -40.38 -1.92
C GLU A 63 27.60 -40.53 -1.86
N PHE A 64 27.07 -41.73 -2.10
CA PHE A 64 25.62 -41.99 -2.01
C PHE A 64 25.08 -41.78 -0.59
N GLU A 65 25.83 -42.20 0.42
CA GLU A 65 25.46 -41.99 1.82
C GLU A 65 25.41 -40.50 2.18
N SER A 66 26.38 -39.71 1.67
CA SER A 66 26.39 -38.26 1.84
C SER A 66 25.18 -37.60 1.19
N LYS A 67 24.87 -37.93 -0.08
CA LYS A 67 23.69 -37.42 -0.80
C LYS A 67 22.37 -37.83 -0.13
N LYS A 68 22.30 -39.04 0.42
CA LYS A 68 21.15 -39.49 1.20
C LYS A 68 20.92 -38.60 2.42
N GLY A 69 21.98 -38.27 3.16
CA GLY A 69 21.90 -37.35 4.30
C GLY A 69 21.41 -35.95 3.93
N GLU A 70 21.88 -35.41 2.80
CA GLU A 70 21.41 -34.12 2.27
C GLU A 70 19.91 -34.15 1.94
N LEU A 71 19.44 -35.20 1.25
CA LEU A 71 18.03 -35.38 0.92
C LEU A 71 17.15 -35.55 2.17
N GLU A 72 17.61 -36.27 3.18
CA GLU A 72 16.92 -36.38 4.46
C GLU A 72 16.83 -35.02 5.18
N GLY A 73 17.84 -34.17 5.04
CA GLY A 73 17.81 -32.78 5.52
C GLY A 73 16.73 -31.97 4.84
N LEU A 74 16.74 -31.94 3.50
CA LEU A 74 15.73 -31.24 2.69
C LEU A 74 14.30 -31.73 2.99
N LEU A 75 14.12 -33.03 3.24
CA LEU A 75 12.81 -33.59 3.59
C LEU A 75 12.29 -33.02 4.91
N ARG A 76 13.16 -32.89 5.94
CA ARG A 76 12.79 -32.30 7.23
C ARG A 76 12.44 -30.82 7.09
N ASP A 77 13.21 -30.08 6.30
CA ASP A 77 12.96 -28.67 6.06
C ASP A 77 11.60 -28.48 5.36
N PHE A 78 11.33 -29.26 4.32
CA PHE A 78 10.04 -29.24 3.61
C PHE A 78 8.87 -29.61 4.52
N GLU A 79 9.03 -30.61 5.39
CA GLU A 79 8.01 -30.98 6.36
C GLU A 79 7.73 -29.85 7.36
N SER A 80 8.78 -29.16 7.84
CA SER A 80 8.63 -27.99 8.69
C SER A 80 7.90 -26.85 7.98
N GLU A 81 8.22 -26.60 6.71
CA GLU A 81 7.60 -25.56 5.90
C GLU A 81 6.11 -25.85 5.65
N LYS A 82 5.77 -27.11 5.35
CA LYS A 82 4.38 -27.56 5.24
C LYS A 82 3.58 -27.24 6.51
N THR A 83 4.11 -27.56 7.69
CA THR A 83 3.41 -27.24 8.96
C THR A 83 3.24 -25.73 9.18
N ASN A 84 4.21 -24.92 8.76
CA ASN A 84 4.12 -23.46 8.81
C ASN A 84 3.02 -22.92 7.89
N PHE A 85 2.89 -23.46 6.67
CA PHE A 85 1.81 -23.11 5.75
C PHE A 85 0.43 -23.49 6.31
N GLU A 86 0.27 -24.69 6.87
CA GLU A 86 -0.98 -25.13 7.50
C GLU A 86 -1.40 -24.21 8.65
N ARG A 87 -0.43 -23.78 9.48
CA ARG A 87 -0.67 -22.80 10.55
C ARG A 87 -1.12 -21.45 9.98
N ARG A 88 -0.44 -20.96 8.94
CA ARG A 88 -0.76 -19.66 8.32
C ARG A 88 -2.14 -19.68 7.65
N GLN A 89 -2.53 -20.79 7.04
CA GLN A 89 -3.86 -20.97 6.47
C GLN A 89 -4.94 -20.81 7.55
N LYS A 90 -4.80 -21.49 8.69
CA LYS A 90 -5.75 -21.37 9.81
C LYS A 90 -5.83 -19.94 10.36
N GLU A 91 -4.70 -19.23 10.40
CA GLU A 91 -4.68 -17.81 10.81
C GLU A 91 -5.47 -16.92 9.83
N PHE A 92 -5.29 -17.13 8.52
CA PHE A 92 -6.05 -16.40 7.50
C PHE A 92 -7.55 -16.71 7.57
N GLU A 93 -7.94 -17.98 7.73
CA GLU A 93 -9.35 -18.36 7.90
C GLU A 93 -9.99 -17.70 9.13
N SER A 94 -9.23 -17.51 10.22
CA SER A 94 -9.72 -16.77 11.39
C SER A 94 -9.87 -15.27 11.12
N LYS A 95 -8.91 -14.66 10.42
CA LYS A 95 -8.94 -13.23 10.05
C LYS A 95 -10.06 -12.91 9.07
N GLU A 96 -10.35 -13.82 8.14
CA GLU A 96 -11.47 -13.68 7.19
C GLU A 96 -12.80 -13.61 7.93
N LYS A 97 -13.04 -14.51 8.89
CA LYS A 97 -14.25 -14.51 9.73
C LYS A 97 -14.37 -13.22 10.56
N GLU A 98 -13.28 -12.74 11.13
CA GLU A 98 -13.28 -11.48 11.88
C GLU A 98 -13.63 -10.29 10.97
N PHE A 99 -13.08 -10.26 9.75
CA PHE A 99 -13.38 -9.24 8.77
C PHE A 99 -14.84 -9.28 8.32
N GLU A 100 -15.40 -10.48 8.08
CA GLU A 100 -16.80 -10.68 7.74
C GLU A 100 -17.73 -10.10 8.81
N ILE A 101 -17.47 -10.38 10.10
CA ILE A 101 -18.22 -9.79 11.22
C ILE A 101 -18.14 -8.26 11.19
N ARG A 102 -16.94 -7.71 11.02
CA ARG A 102 -16.73 -6.26 11.00
C ARG A 102 -17.46 -5.57 9.85
N VAL A 103 -17.50 -6.19 8.68
CA VAL A 103 -18.26 -5.70 7.52
C VAL A 103 -19.75 -5.64 7.84
N MET A 104 -20.30 -6.69 8.46
CA MET A 104 -21.71 -6.70 8.86
C MET A 104 -22.03 -5.62 9.90
N GLU A 105 -21.13 -5.38 10.86
CA GLU A 105 -21.28 -4.29 11.83
C GLU A 105 -21.27 -2.90 11.16
N PHE A 106 -20.38 -2.68 10.20
CA PHE A 106 -20.33 -1.42 9.45
C PHE A 106 -21.61 -1.18 8.64
N GLN A 107 -22.11 -2.21 7.95
CA GLN A 107 -23.36 -2.14 7.20
C GLN A 107 -24.54 -1.79 8.14
N SER A 108 -24.59 -2.39 9.33
CA SER A 108 -25.62 -2.03 10.32
C SER A 108 -25.53 -0.58 10.76
N LYS A 109 -24.32 -0.05 10.98
CA LYS A 109 -24.10 1.35 11.37
C LYS A 109 -24.43 2.33 10.25
N GLU A 110 -24.15 1.96 9.00
CA GLU A 110 -24.50 2.76 7.82
C GLU A 110 -26.02 2.93 7.71
N GLU A 111 -26.78 1.84 7.85
CA GLU A 111 -28.25 1.92 7.82
C GLU A 111 -28.81 2.71 9.01
N GLU A 112 -28.22 2.56 10.21
CA GLU A 112 -28.59 3.38 11.37
C GLU A 112 -28.35 4.88 11.10
N PHE A 113 -27.18 5.24 10.58
CA PHE A 113 -26.83 6.62 10.27
C PHE A 113 -27.77 7.21 9.22
N LYS A 114 -28.10 6.44 8.18
CA LYS A 114 -29.05 6.84 7.13
C LYS A 114 -30.44 7.14 7.70
N VAL A 115 -30.93 6.33 8.63
CA VAL A 115 -32.20 6.57 9.33
C VAL A 115 -32.10 7.85 10.18
N GLN A 116 -31.03 8.02 10.97
CA GLN A 116 -30.86 9.20 11.81
C GLN A 116 -30.82 10.50 10.99
N VAL A 117 -30.07 10.52 9.88
CA VAL A 117 -29.99 11.68 8.99
C VAL A 117 -31.35 12.01 8.39
N LYS A 118 -32.09 10.99 7.94
CA LYS A 118 -33.44 11.19 7.40
C LYS A 118 -34.37 11.85 8.43
N VAL A 119 -34.45 11.30 9.64
CA VAL A 119 -35.30 11.82 10.71
C VAL A 119 -34.90 13.25 11.11
N LEU A 120 -33.61 13.55 11.20
CA LEU A 120 -33.12 14.90 11.51
C LEU A 120 -33.47 15.92 10.41
N PHE A 121 -33.39 15.51 9.14
CA PHE A 121 -33.73 16.36 8.01
C PHE A 121 -35.23 16.66 7.99
N GLU A 122 -36.07 15.63 8.10
CA GLU A 122 -37.54 15.77 8.17
C GLU A 122 -37.95 16.71 9.33
N ALA A 123 -37.38 16.55 10.52
CA ALA A 123 -37.67 17.43 11.66
C ALA A 123 -37.24 18.88 11.45
N LYS A 124 -36.13 19.12 10.72
CA LYS A 124 -35.69 20.48 10.36
C LYS A 124 -36.61 21.09 9.31
N GLU A 125 -37.03 20.32 8.32
CA GLU A 125 -37.95 20.75 7.28
C GLU A 125 -39.28 21.21 7.88
N GLU A 126 -39.91 20.39 8.75
CA GLU A 126 -41.13 20.77 9.47
C GLU A 126 -40.96 22.05 10.30
N LYS A 127 -39.82 22.19 10.98
CA LYS A 127 -39.52 23.40 11.77
C LYS A 127 -39.38 24.64 10.88
N PHE A 128 -38.78 24.52 9.70
CA PHE A 128 -38.68 25.60 8.74
C PHE A 128 -40.04 25.95 8.16
N GLU A 129 -40.87 24.96 7.83
CA GLU A 129 -42.23 25.12 7.32
C GLU A 129 -43.08 25.97 8.28
N VAL A 130 -43.10 25.60 9.58
CA VAL A 130 -43.83 26.35 10.62
C VAL A 130 -43.33 27.79 10.73
N LYS A 131 -42.01 28.00 10.66
CA LYS A 131 -41.42 29.34 10.75
C LYS A 131 -41.74 30.18 9.51
N MET A 132 -41.80 29.57 8.34
CA MET A 132 -42.17 30.23 7.08
C MET A 132 -43.61 30.73 7.13
N GLN A 133 -44.55 29.87 7.55
CA GLN A 133 -45.96 30.23 7.73
C GLN A 133 -46.12 31.37 8.75
N GLN A 134 -45.36 31.36 9.83
CA GLN A 134 -45.37 32.46 10.81
C GLN A 134 -44.92 33.79 10.18
N PHE A 135 -43.88 33.76 9.34
CA PHE A 135 -43.38 34.96 8.65
C PHE A 135 -44.37 35.48 7.61
N GLU A 136 -45.02 34.59 6.84
CA GLU A 136 -46.08 34.96 5.90
C GLU A 136 -47.23 35.68 6.60
N ASN A 137 -47.71 35.14 7.73
CA ASN A 137 -48.74 35.78 8.54
C ASN A 137 -48.31 37.18 9.03
N GLN A 138 -47.05 37.34 9.47
CA GLN A 138 -46.52 38.65 9.88
C GLN A 138 -46.47 39.63 8.71
N VAL A 139 -46.05 39.19 7.52
CA VAL A 139 -46.02 40.03 6.32
C VAL A 139 -47.43 40.49 5.95
N GLU A 140 -48.43 39.60 6.03
CA GLU A 140 -49.81 39.94 5.72
C GLU A 140 -50.39 40.98 6.70
N ASP A 141 -50.13 40.82 8.00
CA ASP A 141 -50.57 41.79 9.01
C ASP A 141 -49.86 43.14 8.88
N ASN A 142 -48.56 43.13 8.55
CA ASN A 142 -47.81 44.34 8.23
C ASN A 142 -48.36 45.02 6.97
N LEU A 143 -48.73 44.27 5.93
CA LEU A 143 -49.33 44.81 4.71
C LEU A 143 -50.67 45.49 4.99
N LYS A 144 -51.53 44.87 5.83
CA LYS A 144 -52.78 45.50 6.30
C LYS A 144 -52.51 46.81 7.03
N SER A 145 -51.49 46.81 7.89
CA SER A 145 -51.08 47.98 8.66
C SER A 145 -50.57 49.12 7.76
N VAL A 146 -49.77 48.82 6.73
CA VAL A 146 -49.29 49.79 5.75
C VAL A 146 -50.45 50.43 4.97
N LYS A 147 -51.41 49.63 4.48
CA LYS A 147 -52.60 50.16 3.79
C LYS A 147 -53.42 51.10 4.68
N ALA A 148 -53.52 50.80 5.97
CA ALA A 148 -54.21 51.68 6.92
C ALA A 148 -53.48 53.00 7.17
N LEU A 149 -52.13 52.98 7.18
CA LEU A 149 -51.32 54.19 7.27
C LEU A 149 -51.45 55.06 6.01
N GLU A 150 -51.46 54.44 4.83
CA GLU A 150 -51.65 55.12 3.54
C GLU A 150 -53.01 55.86 3.49
N LEU A 151 -54.09 55.25 3.99
CA LEU A 151 -55.38 55.94 4.13
C LEU A 151 -55.33 57.14 5.08
N LYS A 152 -54.61 57.02 6.20
CA LYS A 152 -54.45 58.13 7.16
C LYS A 152 -53.60 59.25 6.57
N GLU A 153 -52.54 58.93 5.84
CA GLU A 153 -51.71 59.90 5.12
C GLU A 153 -52.53 60.70 4.12
N ASN A 154 -53.32 60.02 3.29
CA ASN A 154 -54.25 60.67 2.36
C ASN A 154 -55.24 61.60 3.08
N GLN A 155 -55.76 61.19 4.23
CA GLN A 155 -56.67 62.01 5.04
C GLN A 155 -55.98 63.28 5.57
N ILE A 156 -54.72 63.15 6.04
CA ILE A 156 -53.91 64.29 6.49
C ILE A 156 -53.59 65.22 5.31
N GLU A 157 -53.27 64.69 4.13
CA GLU A 157 -52.97 65.49 2.95
C GLU A 157 -54.16 66.38 2.55
N VAL A 158 -55.38 65.82 2.61
CA VAL A 158 -56.63 66.58 2.40
C VAL A 158 -56.79 67.69 3.45
N GLN A 159 -56.54 67.40 4.72
CA GLN A 159 -56.62 68.40 5.79
C GLN A 159 -55.58 69.53 5.61
N ILE A 160 -54.36 69.20 5.20
CA ILE A 160 -53.32 70.19 4.90
C ILE A 160 -53.76 71.08 3.72
N LYS A 161 -54.29 70.51 2.63
CA LYS A 161 -54.82 71.27 1.49
C LYS A 161 -55.94 72.23 1.92
N ASP A 162 -56.88 71.76 2.75
CA ASP A 162 -57.96 72.58 3.30
C ASP A 162 -57.43 73.73 4.17
N LEU A 163 -56.52 73.46 5.10
CA LEU A 163 -55.87 74.48 5.93
C LEU A 163 -55.08 75.51 5.10
N LYS A 164 -54.34 75.06 4.08
CA LYS A 164 -53.61 75.94 3.16
C LYS A 164 -54.55 76.86 2.39
N SER A 165 -55.72 76.35 1.97
CA SER A 165 -56.76 77.17 1.34
C SER A 165 -57.36 78.20 2.29
N LYS A 166 -57.59 77.82 3.57
CA LYS A 166 -58.05 78.73 4.62
C LYS A 166 -57.02 79.82 4.92
N LEU A 167 -55.74 79.48 4.97
CA LEU A 167 -54.64 80.42 5.16
C LEU A 167 -54.60 81.48 4.04
N ASN A 168 -54.82 81.06 2.78
CA ASN A 168 -54.87 81.98 1.64
C ASN A 168 -56.09 82.94 1.66
N ASN A 169 -57.16 82.59 2.38
CA ASN A 169 -58.36 83.42 2.54
C ASN A 169 -58.23 84.47 3.67
N PHE A 170 -57.23 84.33 4.54
CA PHE A 170 -56.83 85.38 5.46
C PHE A 170 -55.79 86.27 4.78
N GLY A 171 -56.27 87.25 4.03
CA GLY A 171 -55.44 88.33 3.50
C GLY A 171 -54.73 89.09 4.62
N GLY A 172 -53.48 88.73 4.85
CA GLY A 172 -52.57 89.44 5.76
C GLY A 172 -51.23 88.72 5.80
N GLN A 173 -50.21 89.33 5.20
CA GLN A 173 -48.79 88.96 5.35
C GLN A 173 -48.46 88.40 6.75
N PRO A 174 -47.70 87.29 6.80
CA PRO A 174 -46.58 87.18 7.70
C PRO A 174 -45.30 87.45 6.91
N LYS A 175 -44.53 88.41 7.39
CA LYS A 175 -43.08 88.44 7.16
C LYS A 175 -42.51 87.07 7.55
N GLU A 176 -41.81 86.47 6.60
CA GLU A 176 -40.50 85.84 6.78
C GLU A 176 -40.30 85.04 8.08
N LEU A 177 -40.41 83.71 7.97
CA LEU A 177 -39.66 82.79 8.82
C LEU A 177 -38.76 81.99 7.88
N GLU A 178 -37.52 82.45 7.77
CA GLU A 178 -36.40 81.62 7.32
C GLU A 178 -36.34 80.38 8.22
N LEU A 179 -36.88 79.26 7.73
CA LEU A 179 -36.39 77.98 8.19
C LEU A 179 -35.00 77.85 7.59
N THR A 180 -33.99 78.06 8.43
CA THR A 180 -32.61 77.72 8.12
C THR A 180 -32.58 76.28 7.61
N GLU A 181 -32.38 76.16 6.31
CA GLU A 181 -31.97 74.94 5.64
C GLU A 181 -30.58 74.61 6.20
N LYS A 182 -30.54 73.89 7.32
CA LYS A 182 -29.35 73.13 7.67
C LYS A 182 -29.29 72.00 6.66
N GLN A 183 -28.59 72.27 5.56
CA GLN A 183 -27.90 71.26 4.79
C GLN A 183 -27.05 70.48 5.79
N HIS A 184 -27.53 69.30 6.19
CA HIS A 184 -26.65 68.27 6.68
C HIS A 184 -26.06 67.63 5.43
N ASP A 185 -24.85 68.08 5.11
CA ASP A 185 -23.88 67.31 4.34
C ASP A 185 -23.71 65.95 5.00
N GLU A 186 -24.35 64.92 4.44
CA GLU A 186 -23.88 63.54 4.51
C GLU A 186 -24.11 62.89 3.14
N GLU A 187 -23.49 63.44 2.10
CA GLU A 187 -23.00 62.59 1.02
C GLU A 187 -21.85 61.74 1.60
N LYS A 188 -22.19 60.57 2.14
CA LYS A 188 -21.22 59.48 2.24
C LYS A 188 -20.94 58.99 0.83
N GLU A 189 -19.90 59.59 0.28
CA GLU A 189 -18.99 59.09 -0.72
C GLU A 189 -19.04 57.55 -0.82
N PHE A 190 -19.64 57.07 -1.90
CA PHE A 190 -19.58 55.69 -2.32
C PHE A 190 -18.18 55.50 -2.92
N ASP A 191 -17.22 55.14 -2.08
CA ASP A 191 -15.90 54.73 -2.54
C ASP A 191 -16.00 53.35 -3.19
N THR A 192 -16.39 53.35 -4.46
CA THR A 192 -16.05 52.31 -5.42
C THR A 192 -14.58 52.48 -5.81
N SER A 193 -13.68 52.14 -4.89
CA SER A 193 -12.28 51.91 -5.23
C SER A 193 -12.11 50.45 -5.64
N TYR A 194 -12.14 50.29 -6.96
CA TYR A 194 -11.32 49.42 -7.79
C TYR A 194 -10.76 48.13 -7.16
N MET A 195 -11.18 47.05 -7.81
CA MET A 195 -10.50 45.76 -7.89
C MET A 195 -9.00 45.94 -8.17
N ASP A 196 -8.17 45.89 -7.13
CA ASP A 196 -6.80 45.41 -7.28
C ASP A 196 -6.82 43.91 -6.99
N ASP A 197 -6.85 43.20 -8.12
CA ASP A 197 -6.62 41.79 -8.34
C ASP A 197 -5.21 41.42 -7.85
N ASP A 198 -5.06 41.19 -6.54
CA ASP A 198 -3.84 40.69 -5.93
C ASP A 198 -4.03 39.19 -5.64
N GLY A 199 -3.67 38.38 -6.64
CA GLY A 199 -3.63 36.91 -6.60
C GLY A 199 -2.57 36.32 -5.63
N ALA A 200 -2.32 36.98 -4.51
CA ALA A 200 -1.37 36.58 -3.46
C ALA A 200 -2.04 36.23 -2.12
N SER A 201 -3.37 36.37 -2.00
CA SER A 201 -4.10 36.17 -0.75
C SER A 201 -4.46 34.70 -0.44
N GLU A 202 -4.58 33.84 -1.46
CA GLU A 202 -4.94 32.43 -1.25
C GLU A 202 -3.76 31.57 -0.75
N GLU A 203 -2.50 31.93 -1.04
CA GLU A 203 -1.32 31.18 -0.59
C GLU A 203 -1.05 31.31 0.92
N ILE A 204 -1.30 32.50 1.47
CA ILE A 204 -1.02 32.81 2.89
C ILE A 204 -2.06 32.16 3.79
N ASP A 205 -3.33 32.17 3.35
CA ASP A 205 -4.45 31.67 4.15
C ASP A 205 -4.34 30.16 4.41
N ILE A 206 -3.96 29.35 3.42
CA ILE A 206 -3.84 27.88 3.60
C ILE A 206 -2.67 27.52 4.53
N LEU A 207 -1.53 28.21 4.41
CA LEU A 207 -0.35 27.93 5.24
C LEU A 207 -0.61 28.27 6.72
N ASP A 208 -1.25 29.40 6.98
CA ASP A 208 -1.60 29.83 8.33
C ASP A 208 -2.65 28.91 8.95
N ASN A 209 -3.68 28.52 8.20
CA ASN A 209 -4.68 27.54 8.63
C ASN A 209 -4.07 26.17 8.97
N LEU A 210 -3.07 25.70 8.21
CA LEU A 210 -2.35 24.47 8.52
C LEU A 210 -1.47 24.59 9.76
N ARG A 211 -0.81 25.74 9.98
CA ARG A 211 -0.01 25.97 11.19
C ARG A 211 -0.86 26.02 12.45
N GLU A 212 -2.07 26.56 12.37
CA GLU A 212 -3.01 26.62 13.48
C GLU A 212 -3.68 25.27 13.77
N SER A 213 -3.61 24.32 12.83
CA SER A 213 -4.10 22.96 13.05
C SER A 213 -3.29 22.20 14.09
N SER A 214 -4.00 21.43 14.92
CA SER A 214 -3.39 20.49 15.87
C SER A 214 -2.74 19.27 15.21
N ASP A 215 -3.09 18.96 13.97
CA ASP A 215 -2.54 17.82 13.21
C ASP A 215 -2.57 18.10 11.69
N PRO A 216 -1.73 19.01 11.19
CA PRO A 216 -1.72 19.38 9.78
C PRO A 216 -1.36 18.20 8.86
N ALA A 217 -0.53 17.27 9.34
CA ALA A 217 -0.18 16.07 8.59
C ALA A 217 -1.41 15.19 8.35
N LYS A 218 -2.25 14.98 9.38
CA LYS A 218 -3.48 14.21 9.22
C LYS A 218 -4.49 14.88 8.29
N ILE A 219 -4.66 16.21 8.38
CA ILE A 219 -5.57 16.96 7.50
C ILE A 219 -5.18 16.78 6.03
N VAL A 220 -3.90 17.01 5.70
CA VAL A 220 -3.41 16.89 4.33
C VAL A 220 -3.55 15.45 3.83
N LEU A 221 -3.24 14.46 4.66
CA LEU A 221 -3.41 13.05 4.31
C LEU A 221 -4.87 12.70 4.02
N ASP A 222 -5.81 13.21 4.83
CA ASP A 222 -7.24 12.98 4.65
C ASP A 222 -7.77 13.64 3.36
N ILE A 223 -7.27 14.82 3.00
CA ILE A 223 -7.60 15.51 1.74
C ILE A 223 -7.13 14.70 0.53
N ILE A 224 -5.93 14.12 0.59
CA ILE A 224 -5.38 13.29 -0.49
C ILE A 224 -6.18 11.99 -0.66
N LEU A 225 -6.58 11.37 0.45
CA LEU A 225 -7.35 10.12 0.44
C LEU A 225 -8.82 10.33 0.05
N ASN A 226 -9.41 11.48 0.38
CA ASN A 226 -10.82 11.79 0.15
C ASN A 226 -10.97 13.16 -0.53
N PRO A 227 -10.67 13.26 -1.84
CA PRO A 227 -10.79 14.52 -2.54
C PRO A 227 -12.25 14.99 -2.57
N ILE A 228 -12.46 16.27 -2.27
CA ILE A 228 -13.79 16.92 -2.24
C ILE A 228 -14.46 16.85 -3.64
N ILE A 229 -13.66 16.78 -4.71
CA ILE A 229 -14.10 16.61 -6.09
C ILE A 229 -13.66 15.22 -6.57
N PRO A 230 -14.58 14.31 -6.93
CA PRO A 230 -14.23 13.00 -7.44
C PRO A 230 -13.52 13.12 -8.80
N LEU A 231 -12.26 12.65 -8.88
CA LEU A 231 -11.54 12.56 -10.15
C LEU A 231 -12.17 11.50 -11.07
N PRO A 232 -12.07 11.68 -12.40
CA PRO A 232 -12.55 10.70 -13.37
C PRO A 232 -11.74 9.41 -13.24
N LYS A 233 -12.35 8.42 -12.59
CA LYS A 233 -11.75 7.11 -12.32
C LYS A 233 -11.45 6.39 -13.64
N LYS A 234 -10.16 6.18 -13.92
CA LYS A 234 -9.71 5.23 -14.94
C LYS A 234 -9.25 3.96 -14.22
N GLY A 235 -10.09 2.92 -14.27
CA GLY A 235 -9.78 1.63 -13.64
C GLY A 235 -9.86 1.63 -12.12
N ASP A 236 -9.86 0.44 -11.52
CA ASP A 236 -10.20 0.21 -10.12
C ASP A 236 -9.42 1.05 -9.10
N LYS A 237 -10.16 1.71 -8.20
CA LYS A 237 -9.85 2.11 -6.80
C LYS A 237 -8.46 2.67 -6.43
N ALA A 238 -7.60 3.02 -7.37
CA ALA A 238 -6.26 3.52 -7.10
C ALA A 238 -6.28 5.02 -6.76
N VAL A 239 -5.77 5.40 -5.59
CA VAL A 239 -5.45 6.80 -5.27
C VAL A 239 -4.24 7.22 -6.13
N ILE A 240 -4.42 8.23 -6.97
CA ILE A 240 -3.37 8.83 -7.81
C ILE A 240 -3.20 10.31 -7.43
N ILE A 241 -1.97 10.82 -7.38
CA ILE A 241 -1.68 12.24 -7.20
C ILE A 241 -1.28 12.80 -8.57
N ASP A 242 -2.26 13.23 -9.33
CA ASP A 242 -2.14 13.66 -10.73
C ASP A 242 -2.47 15.14 -10.95
N ASP A 243 -2.67 15.92 -9.88
CA ASP A 243 -2.92 17.36 -9.96
C ASP A 243 -1.99 18.18 -9.09
N GLU A 244 -1.79 19.44 -9.53
CA GLU A 244 -0.91 20.42 -8.90
C GLU A 244 -1.41 20.89 -7.53
N SER A 245 -2.71 20.82 -7.23
CA SER A 245 -3.27 21.29 -5.96
C SER A 245 -2.84 20.40 -4.79
N ARG A 246 -2.78 19.08 -5.00
CA ARG A 246 -2.33 18.10 -4.00
C ARG A 246 -0.81 18.16 -3.81
N ILE A 247 -0.05 18.41 -4.88
CA ILE A 247 1.39 18.67 -4.78
C ILE A 247 1.66 19.94 -3.98
N TYR A 248 0.99 21.03 -4.32
CA TYR A 248 1.09 22.30 -3.62
C TYR A 248 0.81 22.16 -2.11
N LEU A 249 -0.23 21.42 -1.74
CA LEU A 249 -0.58 21.16 -0.35
C LEU A 249 0.52 20.38 0.39
N LEU A 250 1.13 19.39 -0.27
CA LEU A 250 2.27 18.63 0.28
C LEU A 250 3.51 19.52 0.43
N GLU A 251 3.80 20.41 -0.51
CA GLU A 251 4.92 21.36 -0.41
C GLU A 251 4.74 22.33 0.78
N LYS A 252 3.53 22.85 0.98
CA LYS A 252 3.24 23.69 2.16
C LYS A 252 3.37 22.90 3.46
N LEU A 253 2.92 21.64 3.48
CA LEU A 253 3.10 20.76 4.64
C LEU A 253 4.58 20.50 4.92
N MET A 254 5.39 20.27 3.88
CA MET A 254 6.84 20.10 3.99
C MET A 254 7.50 21.34 4.60
N THR A 255 7.03 22.54 4.20
CA THR A 255 7.49 23.82 4.76
C THR A 255 7.18 23.95 6.25
N ILE A 256 6.04 23.43 6.71
CA ILE A 256 5.67 23.40 8.13
C ILE A 256 6.48 22.36 8.90
N SER A 257 6.86 21.25 8.26
CA SER A 257 7.61 20.13 8.86
C SER A 257 7.01 19.66 10.20
N PRO A 258 5.71 19.29 10.23
CA PRO A 258 5.04 18.95 11.48
C PRO A 258 5.56 17.64 12.08
N ASN A 259 5.37 17.47 13.39
CA ASN A 259 5.67 16.20 14.05
C ASN A 259 4.62 15.14 13.67
N ILE A 260 5.05 14.11 12.96
CA ILE A 260 4.18 13.06 12.44
C ILE A 260 3.89 12.00 13.52
N LYS A 261 2.63 11.95 13.97
CA LYS A 261 2.15 10.92 14.90
C LYS A 261 2.23 9.51 14.28
N PRO A 262 2.48 8.45 15.08
CA PRO A 262 2.61 7.08 14.55
C PRO A 262 1.40 6.60 13.75
N CYS A 263 0.17 6.89 14.20
CA CYS A 263 -1.05 6.49 13.49
C CYS A 263 -1.14 7.12 12.08
N VAL A 264 -0.80 8.42 11.97
CA VAL A 264 -0.79 9.14 10.70
C VAL A 264 0.29 8.58 9.78
N ARG A 265 1.44 8.20 10.34
CA ARG A 265 2.54 7.56 9.60
C ARG A 265 2.15 6.22 9.01
N ASP A 266 1.42 5.39 9.76
CA ASP A 266 0.93 4.09 9.29
C ASP A 266 -0.07 4.24 8.13
N GLU A 267 -0.91 5.27 8.18
CA GLU A 267 -1.83 5.60 7.09
C GLU A 267 -1.09 6.13 5.85
N ALA A 268 -0.13 7.04 6.03
CA ALA A 268 0.71 7.53 4.95
C ALA A 268 1.54 6.42 4.30
N LEU A 269 1.99 5.43 5.08
CA LEU A 269 2.70 4.26 4.57
C LEU A 269 1.81 3.38 3.67
N LYS A 270 0.53 3.22 4.01
CA LYS A 270 -0.43 2.50 3.15
C LYS A 270 -0.61 3.23 1.82
N LEU A 271 -0.82 4.55 1.87
CA LEU A 271 -0.92 5.40 0.68
C LEU A 271 0.34 5.32 -0.18
N ALA A 272 1.53 5.41 0.42
CA ALA A 272 2.80 5.31 -0.30
C ALA A 272 2.96 3.97 -1.03
N ARG A 273 2.53 2.86 -0.42
CA ARG A 273 2.54 1.53 -1.08
C ARG A 273 1.58 1.46 -2.25
N GLU A 274 0.41 2.09 -2.14
CA GLU A 274 -0.57 2.16 -3.21
C GLU A 274 -0.06 2.99 -4.39
N LEU A 275 0.45 4.19 -4.12
CA LEU A 275 1.08 5.05 -5.13
C LEU A 275 2.22 4.32 -5.86
N LYS A 276 3.07 3.59 -5.12
CA LYS A 276 4.15 2.78 -5.72
C LYS A 276 3.63 1.67 -6.63
N ALA A 277 2.56 0.97 -6.24
CA ALA A 277 1.96 -0.06 -7.08
C ALA A 277 1.44 0.53 -8.40
N ASN A 278 0.83 1.73 -8.34
CA ASN A 278 0.31 2.42 -9.52
C ASN A 278 1.42 2.89 -10.47
N MET A 279 2.53 3.41 -9.92
CA MET A 279 3.67 3.88 -10.74
C MET A 279 4.38 2.75 -11.50
N LYS A 280 4.33 1.50 -11.02
CA LYS A 280 4.84 0.34 -11.78
C LYS A 280 4.06 0.09 -13.08
N GLU A 281 2.81 0.54 -13.15
CA GLU A 281 1.94 0.35 -14.30
C GLU A 281 1.94 1.56 -15.26
N ASN A 282 2.27 2.77 -14.79
CA ASN A 282 2.25 4.02 -15.57
C ASN A 282 3.43 4.97 -15.25
N THR A 283 4.63 4.68 -15.74
CA THR A 283 5.88 5.43 -15.43
C THR A 283 6.01 6.83 -16.05
N GLU A 284 4.97 7.35 -16.71
CA GLU A 284 5.06 8.60 -17.49
C GLU A 284 4.53 9.86 -16.76
N ASN A 285 3.89 9.71 -15.59
CA ASN A 285 3.32 10.86 -14.86
C ASN A 285 4.27 11.41 -13.80
N TYR A 286 4.95 12.52 -14.11
CA TYR A 286 5.91 13.16 -13.21
C TYR A 286 5.28 13.65 -11.89
N LEU A 287 4.00 14.03 -11.90
CA LEU A 287 3.28 14.50 -10.71
C LEU A 287 3.09 13.38 -9.69
N GLU A 288 2.82 12.15 -10.16
CA GLU A 288 2.67 10.99 -9.28
C GLU A 288 3.98 10.64 -8.57
N VAL A 289 5.10 10.68 -9.32
CA VAL A 289 6.45 10.46 -8.77
C VAL A 289 6.80 11.55 -7.76
N LEU A 290 6.56 12.82 -8.09
CA LEU A 290 6.82 13.94 -7.18
C LEU A 290 5.96 13.86 -5.91
N GLY A 291 4.67 13.55 -6.05
CA GLY A 291 3.76 13.36 -4.93
C GLY A 291 4.21 12.22 -4.02
N PHE A 292 4.63 11.10 -4.59
CA PHE A 292 5.19 9.98 -3.84
C PHE A 292 6.45 10.38 -3.05
N LEU A 293 7.41 11.06 -3.68
CA LEU A 293 8.64 11.51 -3.03
C LEU A 293 8.37 12.50 -1.88
N LEU A 294 7.42 13.42 -2.07
CA LEU A 294 6.98 14.34 -1.02
C LEU A 294 6.35 13.60 0.16
N ILE A 295 5.48 12.62 -0.10
CA ILE A 295 4.90 11.76 0.96
C ILE A 295 6.01 11.02 1.73
N LEU A 296 6.99 10.42 1.06
CA LEU A 296 8.09 9.73 1.74
C LEU A 296 8.89 10.66 2.64
N SER A 297 9.15 11.87 2.15
CA SER A 297 9.97 12.88 2.84
C SER A 297 9.24 13.44 4.06
N ILE A 298 8.00 13.91 3.89
CA ILE A 298 7.22 14.57 4.95
C ILE A 298 6.87 13.59 6.07
N TYR A 299 6.47 12.36 5.71
CA TYR A 299 6.03 11.36 6.70
C TYR A 299 7.17 10.48 7.23
N GLY A 300 8.40 10.71 6.77
CA GLY A 300 9.59 10.01 7.26
C GLY A 300 9.58 8.51 6.93
N LEU A 301 9.22 8.15 5.69
CA LEU A 301 8.97 6.77 5.27
C LEU A 301 10.14 6.14 4.48
N HIS A 302 11.25 6.86 4.27
CA HIS A 302 12.41 6.41 3.50
C HIS A 302 12.96 5.04 3.93
N THR A 303 12.89 4.68 5.21
CA THR A 303 13.38 3.38 5.72
C THR A 303 12.51 2.18 5.36
N TYR A 304 11.34 2.41 4.77
CA TYR A 304 10.39 1.36 4.39
C TYR A 304 10.46 0.98 2.90
N PHE A 305 11.36 1.60 2.14
CA PHE A 305 11.57 1.41 0.71
C PHE A 305 13.08 1.28 0.48
N ASP A 306 13.52 0.38 -0.41
CA ASP A 306 14.95 0.23 -0.71
C ASP A 306 15.48 1.45 -1.51
N GLU A 307 16.78 1.74 -1.47
CA GLU A 307 17.37 2.88 -2.21
C GLU A 307 17.19 2.78 -3.74
N ASP A 308 17.06 1.56 -4.26
CA ASP A 308 16.75 1.29 -5.67
C ASP A 308 15.23 1.42 -5.99
N GLU A 309 14.40 1.71 -4.98
CA GLU A 309 12.94 1.76 -5.05
C GLU A 309 12.34 3.17 -4.85
N VAL A 310 13.17 4.18 -4.63
CA VAL A 310 12.81 5.60 -4.41
C VAL A 310 13.28 6.47 -5.57
#